data_AF-A0A2V6C131-F1
#
_entry.id   AF-A0A2V6C131-F1
#
_cell.length_a   1.000
_cell.length_b   1.000
_cell.length_c   1.000
_cell.angle_alpha   90.00
_cell.angle_beta   90.00
_cell.angle_gamma   90.00
#
_symmetry.space_group_name_H-M   'P 1'
#
loop_
_entity.id
_entity.type
_entity.pdbx_description
1 polymer ?
#
loop_
_entity_poly.entity_id
_entity_poly.type
_entity_poly.pdbx_seq_one_letter_code
_entity_poly.pdbx_strand_id
1 'polypeptide(L)'
;MATESRDFEIVSTTHAPALQKMLAKPDAGANPFKIVIDPKVRMDLRRALIDLIDYHDEALADHFAEGKLALDSYKEYIELFARSLKETMESREGVSYLLRSVGFDVRPDEINLNPELRWKKGKPGAFGSSLL
;
A
#
# COMPACT_ATOMS: atom_id res chain seq x y z
N MET A 1 15.66 7.08 32.85
CA MET A 1 14.24 6.72 32.67
C MET A 1 14.12 6.15 31.28
N ALA A 2 13.81 4.85 31.17
CA ALA A 2 13.82 4.11 29.92
C ALA A 2 12.53 4.39 29.14
N THR A 3 12.67 4.66 27.85
CA THR A 3 11.59 4.81 26.88
C THR A 3 11.01 3.45 26.55
N GLU A 4 9.75 3.21 26.95
CA GLU A 4 9.01 2.00 26.56
C GLU A 4 8.65 2.06 25.07
N SER A 5 9.25 1.17 24.28
CA SER A 5 8.77 0.81 22.96
C SER A 5 7.43 0.09 23.10
N ARG A 6 6.37 0.65 22.53
CA ARG A 6 5.08 -0.05 22.42
C ARG A 6 5.17 -1.02 21.26
N ASP A 7 5.56 -2.25 21.57
CA ASP A 7 5.52 -3.36 20.63
C ASP A 7 4.07 -3.63 20.21
N PHE A 8 3.82 -3.65 18.90
CA PHE A 8 2.52 -4.02 18.34
C PHE A 8 2.38 -5.54 18.37
N GLU A 9 1.78 -6.06 19.44
CA GLU A 9 1.46 -7.49 19.56
C GLU A 9 0.16 -7.78 18.80
N ILE A 10 0.28 -8.42 17.63
CA ILE A 10 -0.87 -8.92 16.87
C ILE A 10 -1.28 -10.27 17.46
N VAL A 11 -2.45 -10.29 18.09
CA VAL A 11 -3.14 -11.50 18.55
C VAL A 11 -3.27 -12.47 17.37
N SER A 12 -2.50 -13.56 17.43
CA SER A 12 -2.61 -14.67 16.49
C SER A 12 -3.93 -15.42 16.73
N THR A 13 -5.00 -15.00 16.07
CA THR A 13 -6.11 -15.92 15.80
C THR A 13 -5.70 -16.86 14.69
N THR A 14 -5.37 -18.07 15.13
CA THR A 14 -5.20 -19.31 14.37
C THR A 14 -6.18 -19.41 13.20
N HIS A 15 -5.67 -19.90 12.05
CA HIS A 15 -6.34 -20.41 10.84
C HIS A 15 -6.09 -19.61 9.55
N ALA A 16 -5.07 -20.00 8.78
CA ALA A 16 -5.24 -20.42 7.37
C ALA A 16 -3.90 -20.80 6.70
N PRO A 17 -3.34 -22.00 6.92
CA PRO A 17 -2.26 -22.54 6.08
C PRO A 17 -2.74 -22.99 4.67
N ALA A 18 -3.92 -22.52 4.21
CA ALA A 18 -4.57 -23.02 2.99
C ALA A 18 -4.50 -22.07 1.78
N LEU A 19 -4.16 -20.78 1.97
CA LEU A 19 -4.10 -19.81 0.86
C LEU A 19 -2.84 -19.92 -0.02
N GLN A 20 -1.78 -20.59 0.46
CA GLN A 20 -0.56 -20.80 -0.34
C GLN A 20 -0.72 -21.80 -1.50
N LYS A 21 -1.86 -22.50 -1.62
CA LYS A 21 -2.05 -23.59 -2.61
C LYS A 21 -3.10 -23.34 -3.68
N MET A 22 -3.67 -22.14 -3.78
CA MET A 22 -4.70 -21.81 -4.78
C MET A 22 -4.33 -20.67 -5.73
N LEU A 23 -3.03 -20.44 -5.94
CA LEU A 23 -2.60 -19.89 -7.23
C LEU A 23 -2.90 -20.96 -8.28
N ALA A 24 -3.85 -20.65 -9.16
CA ALA A 24 -4.48 -21.55 -10.11
C ALA A 24 -3.51 -22.54 -10.76
N LYS A 25 -3.93 -23.81 -10.90
CA LYS A 25 -3.24 -24.76 -11.78
C LYS A 25 -3.03 -24.08 -13.14
N PRO A 26 -1.79 -23.97 -13.63
CA PRO A 26 -1.52 -23.30 -14.90
C PRO A 26 -2.22 -24.10 -16.01
N ASP A 27 -3.11 -23.42 -16.71
CA ASP A 27 -3.79 -23.92 -17.90
C ASP A 27 -2.73 -24.31 -18.94
N ALA A 28 -2.76 -25.56 -19.43
CA ALA A 28 -1.70 -26.13 -20.26
C ALA A 28 -1.55 -25.42 -21.63
N GLY A 29 -2.50 -24.56 -22.00
CA GLY A 29 -2.46 -23.69 -23.19
C GLY A 29 -2.22 -22.20 -22.91
N ALA A 30 -2.08 -21.78 -21.65
CA ALA A 30 -1.78 -20.39 -21.34
C ALA A 30 -0.31 -20.11 -21.66
N ASN A 31 -0.07 -19.16 -22.58
CA ASN A 31 1.27 -18.67 -22.88
C ASN A 31 2.00 -18.28 -21.57
N PRO A 32 3.07 -18.99 -21.17
CA PRO A 32 3.74 -18.79 -19.89
C PRO A 32 4.40 -17.41 -19.75
N PHE A 33 4.42 -16.61 -20.82
CA PHE A 33 5.05 -15.29 -20.87
C PHE A 33 4.07 -14.12 -20.72
N LYS A 34 2.76 -14.37 -20.59
CA LYS A 34 1.79 -13.29 -20.34
C LYS A 34 1.48 -13.27 -18.86
N ILE A 35 2.32 -12.59 -18.07
CA ILE A 35 1.96 -12.19 -16.71
C ILE A 35 0.74 -11.28 -16.84
N VAL A 36 -0.46 -11.87 -16.70
CA VAL A 36 -1.72 -11.14 -16.66
C VAL A 36 -1.87 -10.65 -15.23
N ILE A 37 -2.06 -9.34 -15.06
CA ILE A 37 -2.47 -8.80 -13.77
C ILE A 37 -3.83 -9.41 -13.45
N ASP A 38 -3.91 -10.20 -12.38
CA ASP A 38 -5.17 -10.77 -11.93
C ASP A 38 -6.15 -9.62 -11.60
N PRO A 39 -7.32 -9.53 -12.27
CA PRO A 39 -8.30 -8.49 -12.01
C PRO A 39 -8.76 -8.44 -10.56
N LYS A 40 -8.84 -9.59 -9.88
CA LYS A 40 -9.20 -9.67 -8.47
C LYS A 40 -8.13 -9.02 -7.60
N VAL A 41 -6.86 -9.39 -7.78
CA VAL A 41 -5.72 -8.79 -7.06
C VAL A 41 -5.68 -7.27 -7.27
N ARG A 42 -5.98 -6.79 -8.48
CA ARG A 42 -6.09 -5.35 -8.75
C ARG A 42 -7.22 -4.68 -7.97
N MET A 43 -8.38 -5.33 -7.85
CA MET A 43 -9.50 -4.80 -7.06
C MET A 43 -9.20 -4.79 -5.57
N ASP A 44 -8.57 -5.85 -5.08
CA ASP A 44 -8.20 -5.98 -3.67
C ASP A 44 -7.12 -4.96 -3.31
N LEU A 45 -6.15 -4.71 -4.20
CA LEU A 45 -5.14 -3.65 -4.00
C LEU A 45 -5.78 -2.26 -3.95
N ARG A 46 -6.77 -2.00 -4.81
CA ARG A 46 -7.51 -0.73 -4.76
C ARG A 46 -8.22 -0.54 -3.43
N ARG A 47 -8.87 -1.59 -2.92
CA ARG A 47 -9.56 -1.54 -1.62
C ARG A 47 -8.56 -1.26 -0.50
N ALA A 48 -7.46 -2.01 -0.46
CA ALA A 48 -6.41 -1.79 0.54
C ALA A 48 -5.82 -0.36 0.50
N LEU A 49 -5.71 0.25 -0.68
CA LEU A 49 -5.30 1.65 -0.81
C LEU A 49 -6.34 2.63 -0.26
N ILE A 50 -7.64 2.36 -0.48
CA ILE A 50 -8.72 3.18 0.09
C ILE A 50 -8.74 3.04 1.61
N ASP A 51 -8.66 1.81 2.12
CA ASP A 51 -8.62 1.55 3.56
C ASP A 51 -7.42 2.25 4.23
N LEU A 52 -6.26 2.31 3.56
CA LEU A 52 -5.10 3.04 4.03
C LEU A 52 -5.36 4.56 4.06
N ILE A 53 -5.98 5.11 3.01
CA ILE A 53 -6.37 6.53 2.95
C ILE A 53 -7.31 6.88 4.11
N ASP A 54 -8.34 6.06 4.32
CA ASP A 54 -9.33 6.27 5.38
C ASP A 54 -8.66 6.20 6.77
N TYR A 55 -7.76 5.23 6.99
CA TYR A 55 -7.00 5.13 8.24
C TYR A 55 -6.15 6.39 8.53
N HIS A 56 -5.47 6.94 7.52
CA HIS A 56 -4.69 8.17 7.71
C HIS A 56 -5.58 9.39 8.01
N ASP A 57 -6.79 9.44 7.44
CA ASP A 57 -7.75 10.52 7.67
C ASP A 57 -8.28 10.46 9.10
N GLU A 58 -8.72 9.27 9.53
CA GLU A 58 -9.18 9.01 10.90
C GLU A 58 -8.09 9.32 11.94
N ALA A 59 -6.85 8.87 11.71
CA ALA A 59 -5.74 9.13 12.64
C ALA A 59 -5.42 10.63 12.77
N LEU A 60 -5.47 11.39 11.68
CA LEU A 60 -5.28 12.84 11.72
C LEU A 60 -6.43 13.53 12.46
N ALA A 61 -7.67 13.12 12.20
CA ALA A 61 -8.86 13.63 12.87
C ALA A 61 -8.79 13.38 14.38
N ASP A 62 -8.36 12.18 14.80
CA ASP A 62 -8.17 11.84 16.21
C ASP A 62 -7.11 12.72 16.86
N HIS A 63 -5.94 12.89 16.24
CA HIS A 63 -4.90 13.76 16.78
C HIS A 63 -5.34 15.23 16.92
N PHE A 64 -6.17 15.72 16.00
CA PHE A 64 -6.77 17.04 16.11
C PHE A 64 -7.80 17.10 17.24
N ALA A 65 -8.69 16.11 17.35
CA ALA A 65 -9.72 16.04 18.40
C ALA A 65 -9.11 15.93 19.81
N GLU A 66 -7.99 15.24 19.95
CA GLU A 66 -7.21 15.13 21.19
C GLU A 66 -6.38 16.39 21.51
N GLY A 67 -6.35 17.39 20.62
CA GLY A 67 -5.55 18.60 20.76
C GLY A 67 -4.03 18.37 20.61
N LYS A 68 -3.61 17.20 20.12
CA LYS A 68 -2.20 16.88 19.84
C LYS A 68 -1.71 17.50 18.53
N LEU A 69 -2.64 17.79 17.63
CA LEU A 69 -2.40 18.48 16.37
C LEU A 69 -3.16 19.81 16.39
N ALA A 70 -2.43 20.92 16.25
CA ALA A 70 -3.03 22.22 16.01
C ALA A 70 -3.13 22.42 14.50
N LEU A 71 -4.30 22.84 14.01
CA LEU A 71 -4.54 23.15 12.60
C LEU A 71 -5.14 24.54 12.50
N ASP A 72 -4.52 25.39 11.70
CA ASP A 72 -5.01 26.75 11.45
C ASP A 72 -6.04 26.79 10.32
N SER A 73 -6.07 25.76 9.45
CA SER A 73 -7.02 25.67 8.34
C SER A 73 -7.17 24.26 7.76
N TYR A 74 -8.25 24.04 7.01
CA TYR A 74 -8.42 22.83 6.19
C TYR A 74 -7.34 22.65 5.11
N LYS A 75 -6.67 23.73 4.68
CA LYS A 75 -5.55 23.64 3.75
C LYS A 75 -4.37 22.90 4.39
N GLU A 76 -4.03 23.27 5.62
CA GLU A 76 -2.95 22.64 6.39
C GLU A 76 -3.25 21.16 6.68
N TYR A 77 -4.52 20.84 6.99
CA TYR A 77 -4.97 19.45 7.13
C TYR A 77 -4.63 18.61 5.89
N ILE A 78 -5.02 19.08 4.71
CA ILE A 78 -4.79 18.37 3.44
C ILE A 78 -3.29 18.24 3.15
N GLU A 79 -2.49 19.26 3.46
CA GLU A 79 -1.03 19.22 3.29
C GLU A 79 -0.37 18.16 4.17
N LEU A 80 -0.77 18.07 5.45
CA LEU A 80 -0.26 17.07 6.39
C LEU A 80 -0.71 15.66 6.01
N PHE A 81 -1.98 15.50 5.64
CA PHE A 81 -2.53 14.24 5.17
C PHE A 81 -1.78 13.72 3.93
N ALA A 82 -1.63 14.56 2.91
CA ALA A 82 -0.93 14.22 1.69
C ALA A 82 0.55 13.87 1.94
N ARG A 83 1.21 14.60 2.85
CA ARG A 83 2.58 14.30 3.26
C ARG A 83 2.68 12.94 3.95
N SER A 84 1.79 12.65 4.91
CA SER A 84 1.78 11.38 5.65
C SER A 84 1.57 10.17 4.72
N LEU A 85 0.64 10.27 3.78
CA LEU A 85 0.43 9.24 2.76
C LEU A 85 1.67 9.05 1.89
N LYS A 86 2.27 10.14 1.42
CA LYS A 86 3.48 10.10 0.59
C LYS A 86 4.63 9.40 1.33
N GLU A 87 4.91 9.81 2.57
CA GLU A 87 5.98 9.22 3.39
C GLU A 87 5.76 7.71 3.61
N THR A 88 4.52 7.29 3.86
CA THR A 88 4.16 5.87 3.99
C THR A 88 4.40 5.11 2.69
N MET A 89 3.97 5.66 1.56
CA MET A 89 4.11 5.04 0.24
C MET A 89 5.54 5.07 -0.32
N GLU A 90 6.40 5.96 0.19
CA GLU A 90 7.84 6.00 -0.11
C GLU A 90 8.67 5.05 0.76
N SER A 91 8.05 4.37 1.74
CA SER A 91 8.71 3.40 2.61
C SER A 91 8.55 1.95 2.12
N ARG A 92 9.54 1.10 2.40
CA ARG A 92 9.45 -0.34 2.09
C ARG A 92 8.36 -1.00 2.93
N GLU A 93 8.20 -0.55 4.16
CA GLU A 93 7.23 -1.04 5.13
C GLU A 93 5.80 -0.77 4.66
N GLY A 94 5.51 0.44 4.18
CA GLY A 94 4.19 0.79 3.63
C GLY A 94 3.86 0.00 2.37
N VAL A 95 4.83 -0.21 1.47
CA VAL A 95 4.62 -1.06 0.29
C VAL A 95 4.44 -2.53 0.69
N SER A 96 5.20 -3.03 1.68
CA SER A 96 5.06 -4.40 2.20
C SER A 96 3.66 -4.63 2.80
N TYR A 97 3.14 -3.65 3.55
CA TYR A 97 1.78 -3.68 4.08
C TYR A 97 0.73 -3.87 2.98
N LEU A 98 0.81 -3.08 1.90
CA LEU A 98 -0.11 -3.18 0.75
C LEU A 98 0.04 -4.49 -0.03
N LEU A 99 1.24 -5.03 -0.13
CA LEU A 99 1.47 -6.33 -0.76
C LEU A 99 0.83 -7.46 0.08
N ARG A 100 1.00 -7.39 1.40
CA ARG A 100 0.44 -8.38 2.33
C ARG A 100 -1.09 -8.37 2.34
N SER A 101 -1.71 -7.19 2.25
CA SER A 101 -3.18 -7.08 2.24
C SER A 101 -3.85 -7.77 1.05
N VAL A 102 -3.10 -7.99 -0.04
CA VAL A 102 -3.56 -8.72 -1.23
C VAL A 102 -2.95 -10.13 -1.35
N GLY A 103 -2.28 -10.61 -0.31
CA GLY A 103 -1.78 -11.99 -0.22
C GLY A 103 -0.34 -12.21 -0.69
N PHE A 104 0.44 -11.15 -0.93
CA PHE A 104 1.88 -11.27 -1.19
C PHE A 104 2.67 -11.05 0.11
N ASP A 105 3.34 -12.08 0.60
CA ASP A 105 4.27 -11.95 1.73
C ASP A 105 5.68 -11.70 1.19
N VAL A 106 6.05 -10.43 1.10
CA VAL A 106 7.36 -9.96 0.62
C VAL A 106 8.01 -9.20 1.75
N ARG A 107 9.27 -9.53 2.05
CA ARG A 107 9.99 -8.84 3.12
C ARG A 107 10.30 -7.40 2.71
N PRO A 108 10.28 -6.43 3.63
CA PRO A 108 10.58 -5.03 3.30
C PRO A 108 11.91 -4.85 2.55
N ASP A 109 12.96 -5.58 2.92
CA ASP A 109 14.29 -5.48 2.30
C ASP A 109 14.32 -5.93 0.82
N GLU A 110 13.35 -6.73 0.38
CA GLU A 110 13.20 -7.20 -1.00
C GLU A 110 12.44 -6.20 -1.88
N ILE A 111 11.84 -5.16 -1.28
CA ILE A 111 11.02 -4.19 -2.01
C ILE A 111 11.90 -3.18 -2.72
N ASN A 112 11.71 -3.13 -4.04
CA ASN A 112 12.29 -2.11 -4.90
C ASN A 112 11.41 -0.85 -4.91
N LEU A 113 11.85 0.20 -4.22
CA LEU A 113 11.21 1.51 -4.21
C LEU A 113 11.45 2.33 -5.49
N ASN A 114 12.40 1.92 -6.33
CA ASN A 114 12.75 2.60 -7.58
C ASN A 114 12.58 1.64 -8.78
N PRO A 115 11.36 1.13 -9.03
CA PRO A 115 11.13 0.22 -10.15
C PRO A 115 11.23 0.97 -11.48
N GLU A 116 11.92 0.38 -12.47
CA GLU A 116 11.95 0.92 -13.82
C GLU A 116 10.55 0.87 -14.47
N LEU A 117 10.12 1.99 -15.04
CA LEU A 117 8.87 2.08 -15.81
C LEU A 117 9.04 1.37 -17.17
N ARG A 118 8.46 0.19 -17.30
CA ARG A 118 8.51 -0.63 -18.53
C ARG A 118 7.33 -0.36 -19.46
N TRP A 119 7.28 0.84 -20.03
CA TRP A 119 6.28 1.19 -21.05
C TRP A 119 6.49 0.40 -22.34
N LYS A 120 5.40 -0.09 -22.94
CA LYS A 120 5.47 -0.66 -24.31
C LYS A 120 5.73 0.49 -25.29
N LYS A 121 6.72 0.34 -26.17
CA LYS A 121 6.98 1.33 -27.24
C LYS A 121 5.71 1.49 -28.10
N GLY A 122 5.19 2.72 -28.23
CA GLY A 122 4.15 3.02 -29.21
C GLY A 122 2.93 3.86 -28.77
N LYS A 123 2.94 4.56 -27.64
CA LYS A 123 2.08 5.73 -27.35
C LYS A 123 2.58 6.42 -26.06
N PRO A 124 2.78 7.74 -26.03
CA PRO A 124 3.14 8.44 -24.80
C PRO A 124 2.03 8.20 -23.77
N GLY A 125 2.34 7.49 -22.70
CA GLY A 125 1.47 7.34 -21.55
C GLY A 125 1.35 8.68 -20.86
N ALA A 126 0.14 9.21 -20.76
CA ALA A 126 -0.20 10.53 -20.24
C ALA A 126 -0.03 10.66 -18.71
N PHE A 127 1.13 10.32 -18.16
CA PHE A 127 1.49 10.68 -16.79
C PHE A 127 2.89 11.30 -16.82
N GLY A 128 2.95 12.62 -16.62
CA GLY A 128 4.20 13.39 -16.50
C GLY A 128 4.28 14.68 -17.31
N SER A 129 3.54 14.85 -18.40
CA SER A 129 3.62 16.08 -19.24
C SER A 129 2.50 17.10 -19.01
N SER A 130 1.57 16.87 -18.07
CA SER A 130 0.43 17.77 -17.86
C SER A 130 0.26 18.30 -16.44
N LEU A 131 1.29 18.17 -15.59
CA LEU A 131 1.27 18.69 -14.20
C LEU A 131 2.49 19.57 -13.87
N LEU A 132 3.11 20.18 -14.89
CA LEU A 132 4.05 21.30 -14.74
C LEU A 132 3.56 22.46 -15.59
#